data_AF-A0A0F9N587-F1
#
_entry.id   AF-A0A0F9N587-F1
#
_cell.length_a   1.000
_cell.length_b   1.000
_cell.length_c   1.000
_cell.angle_alpha   90.00
_cell.angle_beta   90.00
_cell.angle_gamma   90.00
#
_symmetry.space_group_name_H-M   'P 1'
#
loop_
_entity.id
_entity.type
_entity.pdbx_description
1 polymer ?
#
loop_
_entity_poly.entity_id
_entity_poly.type
_entity_poly.pdbx_seq_one_letter_code
_entity_poly.pdbx_strand_id
1 'polypeptide(L)'
;MQTDTYIKSNHVATIMPDLYRLLLNSGQVAIPRGRVTLEVTDVKIVLTNIQNNIFTDPRRDLNYRFMVAEFIWIMMGRMGLEFLTRYNPKIREFSDDGQTLRGAYGPRVMDQLPHVLNTLAEDPASRQAVINLWQDSPTPSKDIPCTLSLQFLIRDGQLHLIITMRSSDAWLGIPYDIYNFSMIQNCVAGALRKNTRAPHTQETWEFFEDHPTLGTLTLNLGSSHLYIKDAGKVTHLLEQRNFPISTHVPSPQLPGLPPGYIFNPIIDSIVLPIISPLINKPEHMVWKLYERALYAKNKKECLEVLHEAQNA
;
A
#
# COMPACT_ATOMS: atom_id res chain seq x y z
N MET A 1 24.04 22.51 9.18
CA MET A 1 22.65 22.64 8.70
C MET A 1 21.93 21.36 9.04
N GLN A 2 20.77 21.44 9.69
CA GLN A 2 19.94 20.26 9.92
C GLN A 2 19.38 19.80 8.57
N THR A 3 19.57 18.53 8.23
CA THR A 3 18.99 17.95 7.00
C THR A 3 17.47 18.00 7.11
N ASP A 4 16.80 18.59 6.11
CA ASP A 4 15.33 18.54 6.04
C ASP A 4 14.91 17.12 5.62
N THR A 5 14.26 16.42 6.55
CA THR A 5 13.80 15.03 6.35
C THR A 5 12.29 14.96 6.12
N TYR A 6 11.63 16.10 5.91
CA TYR A 6 10.19 16.20 5.65
C TYR A 6 9.89 16.34 4.15
N ILE A 7 9.20 15.34 3.58
CA ILE A 7 8.79 15.32 2.18
C ILE A 7 7.28 15.31 2.11
N LYS A 8 6.68 16.37 1.54
CA LYS A 8 5.22 16.49 1.36
C LYS A 8 4.88 16.79 -0.09
N SER A 9 3.98 16.01 -0.67
CA SER A 9 3.42 16.30 -2.00
C SER A 9 2.04 15.66 -2.15
N ASN A 10 1.28 16.10 -3.14
CA ASN A 10 0.04 15.46 -3.57
C ASN A 10 0.28 14.31 -4.57
N HIS A 11 1.53 14.00 -4.92
CA HIS A 11 1.83 13.01 -5.95
C HIS A 11 3.13 12.24 -5.68
N VAL A 12 3.09 10.90 -5.81
CA VAL A 12 4.24 10.03 -5.58
C VAL A 12 5.42 10.31 -6.53
N ALA A 13 5.13 10.74 -7.77
CA ALA A 13 6.16 11.16 -8.74
C ALA A 13 6.98 12.39 -8.31
N THR A 14 6.54 13.15 -7.30
CA THR A 14 7.37 14.17 -6.65
C THR A 14 8.08 13.59 -5.43
N ILE A 15 7.37 12.81 -4.62
CA ILE A 15 7.89 12.19 -3.40
C ILE A 15 9.14 11.33 -3.69
N MET A 16 9.09 10.48 -4.72
CA MET A 16 10.18 9.53 -4.98
C MET A 16 11.48 10.24 -5.37
N PRO A 17 11.50 11.16 -6.36
CA PRO A 17 12.70 11.94 -6.65
C PRO A 17 13.25 12.73 -5.46
N ASP A 18 12.39 13.30 -4.62
CA ASP A 18 12.84 14.07 -3.45
C ASP A 18 13.47 13.15 -2.39
N LEU A 19 12.89 11.99 -2.13
CA LEU A 19 13.47 10.97 -1.26
C LEU A 19 14.83 10.49 -1.79
N TYR A 20 14.93 10.27 -3.09
CA TYR A 20 16.18 9.87 -3.73
C TYR A 20 17.27 10.92 -3.59
N ARG A 21 16.95 12.21 -3.82
CA ARG A 21 17.90 13.31 -3.63
C ARG A 21 18.34 13.42 -2.18
N LEU A 22 17.42 13.27 -1.22
CA LEU A 22 17.73 13.27 0.20
C LEU A 22 18.75 12.18 0.54
N LEU A 23 18.53 10.95 0.08
CA LEU A 23 19.42 9.83 0.36
C LEU A 23 20.80 9.98 -0.32
N LEU A 24 20.84 10.46 -1.56
CA LEU A 24 22.11 10.66 -2.28
C LEU A 24 22.94 11.82 -1.69
N ASN A 25 22.29 12.91 -1.28
CA ASN A 25 22.97 14.12 -0.82
C ASN A 25 23.30 14.10 0.67
N SER A 26 22.53 13.38 1.47
CA SER A 26 22.61 13.44 2.93
C SER A 26 22.69 12.07 3.61
N GLY A 27 22.65 10.99 2.84
CA GLY A 27 22.74 9.63 3.38
C GLY A 27 24.12 9.32 3.94
N GLN A 28 24.13 8.78 5.16
CA GLN A 28 25.32 8.23 5.79
C GLN A 28 25.52 6.78 5.37
N VAL A 29 26.78 6.34 5.28
CA VAL A 29 27.08 4.95 4.92
C VAL A 29 26.74 4.05 6.10
N ALA A 30 25.87 3.07 5.87
CA ALA A 30 25.57 1.97 6.78
C ALA A 30 25.77 0.62 6.09
N ILE A 31 26.03 -0.44 6.85
CA ILE A 31 26.32 -1.79 6.31
C ILE A 31 25.47 -2.88 6.98
N PRO A 32 24.12 -2.78 6.97
CA PRO A 32 23.27 -3.82 7.52
C PRO A 32 23.44 -5.13 6.75
N ARG A 33 23.70 -6.23 7.47
CA ARG A 33 23.84 -7.58 6.89
C ARG A 33 24.88 -7.65 5.75
N GLY A 34 25.96 -6.89 5.86
CA GLY A 34 27.03 -6.87 4.86
C GLY A 34 26.68 -6.14 3.56
N ARG A 35 25.57 -5.39 3.50
CA ARG A 35 25.15 -4.64 2.30
C ARG A 35 25.31 -3.15 2.54
N VAL A 36 26.07 -2.49 1.68
CA VAL A 36 26.33 -1.04 1.79
C VAL A 36 25.10 -0.25 1.34
N THR A 37 24.67 0.69 2.18
CA THR A 37 23.53 1.58 1.95
C THR A 37 23.90 3.03 2.25
N LEU A 38 23.25 3.97 1.57
CA LEU A 38 23.11 5.36 2.02
C LEU A 38 21.83 5.44 2.86
N GLU A 39 21.96 5.87 4.11
CA GLU A 39 20.86 5.89 5.09
C GLU A 39 20.62 7.29 5.64
N VAL A 40 19.35 7.68 5.71
CA VAL A 40 18.88 8.85 6.44
C VAL A 40 17.84 8.38 7.46
N THR A 41 18.03 8.74 8.72
CA THR A 41 17.10 8.42 9.81
C THR A 41 16.03 9.48 9.97
N ASP A 42 14.89 9.12 10.56
CA ASP A 42 13.78 10.03 10.88
C ASP A 42 13.25 10.81 9.66
N VAL A 43 12.91 10.08 8.59
CA VAL A 43 12.30 10.64 7.39
C VAL A 43 10.78 10.61 7.51
N LYS A 44 10.12 11.72 7.22
CA LYS A 44 8.66 11.82 7.19
C LYS A 44 8.18 12.12 5.78
N ILE A 45 7.35 11.22 5.24
CA ILE A 45 6.71 11.38 3.94
C ILE A 45 5.21 11.63 4.16
N VAL A 46 4.64 12.63 3.48
CA VAL A 46 3.20 12.91 3.47
C VAL A 46 2.70 12.98 2.03
N LEU A 47 1.86 12.02 1.65
CA LEU A 47 1.09 12.04 0.40
C LEU A 47 -0.30 12.61 0.68
N THR A 48 -0.59 13.80 0.15
CA THR A 48 -1.84 14.52 0.44
C THR A 48 -3.01 14.14 -0.45
N ASN A 49 -2.76 13.46 -1.57
CA ASN A 49 -3.79 12.81 -2.37
C ASN A 49 -3.37 11.36 -2.59
N ILE A 50 -3.98 10.44 -1.84
CA ILE A 50 -3.56 9.04 -1.83
C ILE A 50 -3.90 8.30 -3.12
N GLN A 51 -4.72 8.87 -4.00
CA GLN A 51 -4.99 8.25 -5.29
C GLN A 51 -3.80 8.44 -6.25
N ASN A 52 -2.97 9.45 -6.04
CA ASN A 52 -1.75 9.68 -6.81
C ASN A 52 -0.56 8.86 -6.29
N ASN A 53 -0.79 7.56 -6.09
CA ASN A 53 0.10 6.62 -5.40
C ASN A 53 0.89 5.68 -6.34
N ILE A 54 0.63 5.71 -7.65
CA ILE A 54 1.33 4.86 -8.63
C ILE A 54 2.50 5.64 -9.25
N PHE A 55 3.72 5.18 -9.02
CA PHE A 55 4.90 5.79 -9.60
C PHE A 55 5.17 5.22 -11.01
N THR A 56 4.67 5.92 -12.03
CA THR A 56 4.63 5.44 -13.42
C THR A 56 5.86 5.74 -14.26
N ASP A 57 6.95 6.18 -13.62
CA ASP A 57 8.19 6.54 -14.31
C ASP A 57 8.81 5.32 -15.02
N PRO A 58 8.93 5.32 -16.36
CA PRO A 58 9.43 4.17 -17.10
C PRO A 58 10.88 3.82 -16.74
N ARG A 59 11.65 4.76 -16.19
CA ARG A 59 13.04 4.54 -15.75
C ARG A 59 13.11 3.76 -14.44
N ARG A 60 12.06 3.83 -13.61
CA ARG A 60 11.94 2.99 -12.42
C ARG A 60 11.52 1.57 -12.80
N ASP A 61 10.76 1.41 -13.88
CA ASP A 61 10.34 0.12 -14.43
C ASP A 61 9.65 -0.80 -13.40
N LEU A 62 8.70 -0.27 -12.62
CA LEU A 62 7.96 -1.06 -11.62
C LEU A 62 7.20 -2.25 -12.23
N ASN A 63 6.95 -3.26 -11.40
CA ASN A 63 6.09 -4.39 -11.75
C ASN A 63 4.68 -4.12 -11.23
N TYR A 64 3.85 -3.44 -12.03
CA TYR A 64 2.49 -3.06 -11.65
C TYR A 64 1.57 -4.26 -11.40
N ARG A 65 1.83 -5.41 -12.06
CA ARG A 65 1.08 -6.65 -11.78
C ARG A 65 1.40 -7.18 -10.38
N PHE A 66 2.67 -7.16 -10.00
CA PHE A 66 3.08 -7.52 -8.64
C PHE A 66 2.54 -6.53 -7.60
N MET A 67 2.52 -5.24 -7.91
CA MET A 67 1.93 -4.20 -7.05
C MET A 67 0.46 -4.50 -6.71
N VAL A 68 -0.35 -4.79 -7.74
CA VAL A 68 -1.75 -5.18 -7.55
C VAL A 68 -1.87 -6.53 -6.82
N ALA A 69 -1.03 -7.50 -7.18
CA ALA A 69 -1.03 -8.82 -6.56
C ALA A 69 -0.68 -8.76 -5.06
N GLU A 70 0.29 -7.94 -4.67
CA GLU A 70 0.69 -7.78 -3.28
C GLU A 70 -0.42 -7.16 -2.45
N PHE A 71 -1.05 -6.08 -2.93
CA PHE A 71 -2.22 -5.50 -2.29
C PHE A 71 -3.34 -6.55 -2.07
N ILE A 72 -3.70 -7.28 -3.12
CA ILE A 72 -4.72 -8.34 -3.07
C ILE A 72 -4.31 -9.42 -2.05
N TRP A 73 -3.06 -9.85 -2.06
CA TRP A 73 -2.53 -10.86 -1.15
C TRP A 73 -2.56 -10.41 0.32
N ILE A 74 -2.29 -9.12 0.59
CA ILE A 74 -2.45 -8.53 1.93
C ILE A 74 -3.93 -8.57 2.35
N MET A 75 -4.84 -8.09 1.49
CA MET A 75 -6.28 -8.07 1.78
C MET A 75 -6.90 -9.47 1.89
N MET A 76 -6.25 -10.49 1.33
CA MET A 76 -6.60 -11.90 1.52
C MET A 76 -6.20 -12.47 2.89
N GLY A 77 -5.45 -11.73 3.69
CA GLY A 77 -4.92 -12.25 4.93
C GLY A 77 -3.81 -13.30 4.74
N ARG A 78 -3.14 -13.34 3.58
CA ARG A 78 -2.22 -14.43 3.23
C ARG A 78 -0.80 -14.18 3.71
N MET A 79 -0.10 -15.28 3.98
CA MET A 79 1.35 -15.33 4.19
C MET A 79 2.08 -16.28 3.23
N GLY A 80 1.35 -17.11 2.47
CA GLY A 80 1.92 -18.09 1.53
C GLY A 80 2.36 -17.47 0.20
N LEU A 81 3.47 -17.96 -0.36
CA LEU A 81 4.12 -17.40 -1.54
C LEU A 81 3.59 -17.92 -2.88
N GLU A 82 2.75 -18.95 -2.89
CA GLU A 82 2.23 -19.57 -4.12
C GLU A 82 1.57 -18.55 -5.07
N PHE A 83 0.85 -17.57 -4.51
CA PHE A 83 0.21 -16.50 -5.28
C PHE A 83 1.23 -15.47 -5.78
N LEU A 84 2.02 -14.88 -4.89
CA LEU A 84 2.97 -13.80 -5.23
C LEU A 84 4.06 -14.25 -6.20
N THR A 85 4.51 -15.50 -6.11
CA THR A 85 5.57 -16.04 -6.98
C THR A 85 5.17 -16.14 -8.45
N ARG A 86 3.86 -16.13 -8.77
CA ARG A 86 3.37 -16.03 -10.15
C ARG A 86 3.64 -14.67 -10.78
N TYR A 87 3.77 -13.62 -9.95
CA TYR A 87 3.96 -12.23 -10.39
C TYR A 87 5.40 -11.73 -10.16
N ASN A 88 6.06 -12.26 -9.14
CA ASN A 88 7.46 -11.98 -8.82
C ASN A 88 8.10 -13.21 -8.15
N PRO A 89 8.74 -14.11 -8.91
CA PRO A 89 9.35 -15.32 -8.35
C PRO A 89 10.48 -15.03 -7.37
N LYS A 90 11.15 -13.87 -7.49
CA LYS A 90 12.25 -13.45 -6.61
C LYS A 90 11.81 -13.21 -5.16
N ILE A 91 10.51 -13.06 -4.90
CA ILE A 91 10.01 -12.91 -3.52
C ILE A 91 10.39 -14.11 -2.63
N ARG A 92 10.61 -15.29 -3.24
CA ARG A 92 11.05 -16.50 -2.53
C ARG A 92 12.41 -16.35 -1.86
N GLU A 93 13.27 -15.44 -2.33
CA GLU A 93 14.58 -15.17 -1.73
C GLU A 93 14.47 -14.58 -0.30
N PHE A 94 13.34 -13.95 0.02
CA PHE A 94 13.08 -13.36 1.34
C PHE A 94 12.45 -14.35 2.33
N SER A 95 12.11 -15.56 1.88
CA SER A 95 11.47 -16.57 2.73
C SER A 95 12.49 -17.51 3.38
N ASP A 96 12.24 -17.86 4.64
CA ASP A 96 13.06 -18.80 5.40
C ASP A 96 12.88 -20.23 4.88
N ASP A 97 11.64 -20.65 4.63
CA ASP A 97 11.25 -22.00 4.19
C ASP A 97 10.96 -22.10 2.68
N GLY A 98 11.03 -20.97 1.98
CA GLY A 98 10.68 -20.84 0.57
C GLY A 98 9.16 -20.90 0.30
N GLN A 99 8.31 -21.00 1.31
CA GLN A 99 6.86 -21.18 1.17
C GLN A 99 6.06 -20.03 1.78
N THR A 100 6.54 -19.43 2.88
CA THR A 100 5.82 -18.39 3.63
C THR A 100 6.70 -17.18 3.95
N LEU A 101 6.05 -16.03 4.11
CA LEU A 101 6.65 -14.79 4.60
C LEU A 101 6.23 -14.58 6.06
N ARG A 102 7.17 -14.71 7.00
CA ARG A 102 6.88 -14.59 8.45
C ARG A 102 6.44 -13.17 8.82
N GLY A 103 6.98 -12.18 8.12
CA GLY A 103 6.67 -10.77 8.22
C GLY A 103 5.47 -10.32 7.38
N ALA A 104 4.72 -11.24 6.77
CA ALA A 104 3.53 -10.94 5.98
C ALA A 104 2.55 -10.01 6.74
N TYR A 105 2.15 -8.92 6.09
CA TYR A 105 1.17 -7.99 6.65
C TYR A 105 -0.25 -8.56 6.68
N GLY A 106 -0.60 -9.38 5.68
CA GLY A 106 -1.98 -9.84 5.46
C GLY A 106 -2.68 -10.36 6.71
N PRO A 107 -2.18 -11.42 7.38
CA PRO A 107 -2.82 -11.98 8.56
C PRO A 107 -3.02 -10.95 9.66
N ARG A 108 -2.00 -10.12 9.90
CA ARG A 108 -2.00 -9.10 10.96
C ARG A 108 -2.98 -7.97 10.67
N VAL A 109 -3.06 -7.53 9.41
CA VAL A 109 -4.01 -6.50 8.96
C VAL A 109 -5.44 -7.03 9.07
N MET A 110 -5.73 -8.20 8.48
CA MET A 110 -7.09 -8.72 8.39
C MET A 110 -7.66 -9.14 9.74
N ASP A 111 -6.83 -9.66 10.65
CA ASP A 111 -7.23 -10.03 12.01
C ASP A 111 -7.64 -8.80 12.85
N GLN A 112 -6.93 -7.67 12.69
CA GLN A 112 -7.17 -6.45 13.47
C GLN A 112 -8.09 -5.42 12.77
N LEU A 113 -8.47 -5.65 11.51
CA LEU A 113 -9.33 -4.73 10.76
C LEU A 113 -10.72 -4.54 11.36
N PRO A 114 -11.40 -5.57 11.91
CA PRO A 114 -12.67 -5.38 12.60
C PRO A 114 -12.56 -4.42 13.78
N HIS A 115 -11.47 -4.47 14.55
CA HIS A 115 -11.21 -3.52 15.64
C HIS A 115 -11.17 -2.07 15.14
N VAL A 116 -10.44 -1.80 14.06
CA VAL A 116 -10.36 -0.47 13.44
C VAL A 116 -11.74 0.02 12.99
N LEU A 117 -12.49 -0.83 12.29
CA LEU A 117 -13.79 -0.45 11.75
C LEU A 117 -14.81 -0.16 12.86
N ASN A 118 -14.88 -1.02 13.88
CA ASN A 118 -15.78 -0.83 15.02
C ASN A 118 -15.39 0.42 15.81
N THR A 119 -14.09 0.59 16.11
CA THR A 119 -13.59 1.76 16.85
C THR A 119 -13.97 3.08 16.17
N LEU A 120 -13.80 3.17 14.84
CA LEU A 120 -14.10 4.39 14.09
C LEU A 120 -15.60 4.59 13.82
N ALA A 121 -16.40 3.51 13.82
CA ALA A 121 -17.84 3.60 13.68
C ALA A 121 -18.52 4.04 15.00
N GLU A 122 -17.99 3.59 16.14
CA GLU A 122 -18.48 3.97 17.47
C GLU A 122 -18.01 5.36 17.89
N ASP A 123 -16.72 5.67 17.68
CA ASP A 123 -16.11 6.97 17.96
C ASP A 123 -15.24 7.42 16.78
N PRO A 124 -15.79 8.20 15.84
CA PRO A 124 -15.02 8.74 14.71
C PRO A 124 -13.82 9.60 15.14
N ALA A 125 -13.88 10.23 16.31
CA ALA A 125 -12.78 11.04 16.84
C ALA A 125 -11.69 10.21 17.52
N SER A 126 -11.89 8.90 17.67
CA SER A 126 -10.99 7.99 18.38
C SER A 126 -9.55 8.10 17.91
N ARG A 127 -8.64 7.91 18.86
CA ARG A 127 -7.19 7.81 18.63
C ARG A 127 -6.69 6.37 18.73
N GLN A 128 -7.60 5.41 18.93
CA GLN A 128 -7.30 4.02 19.29
C GLN A 128 -7.48 3.03 18.11
N ALA A 129 -7.87 3.52 16.94
CA ALA A 129 -7.98 2.71 15.73
C ALA A 129 -6.58 2.42 15.14
N VAL A 130 -5.92 1.39 15.69
CA VAL A 130 -4.53 1.04 15.37
C VAL A 130 -4.41 -0.45 15.06
N ILE A 131 -3.65 -0.79 14.03
CA ILE A 131 -3.18 -2.15 13.73
C ILE A 131 -1.71 -2.22 14.10
N ASN A 132 -1.35 -3.19 14.95
CA ASN A 132 0.03 -3.52 15.25
C ASN A 132 0.53 -4.59 14.26
N LEU A 133 1.60 -4.30 13.52
CA LEU A 133 2.25 -5.22 12.59
C LEU A 133 3.53 -5.83 13.18
N TRP A 134 4.03 -5.25 14.26
CA TRP A 134 5.21 -5.74 14.96
C TRP A 134 4.85 -6.86 15.96
N GLN A 135 5.82 -7.72 16.25
CA GLN A 135 5.69 -8.72 17.29
C GLN A 135 6.81 -8.56 18.31
N ASP A 136 6.56 -8.94 19.56
CA ASP A 136 7.55 -8.88 20.62
C ASP A 136 8.74 -9.78 20.29
N SER A 137 9.95 -9.24 20.44
CA SER A 137 11.24 -9.95 20.27
C SER A 137 11.25 -10.93 19.10
N PRO A 138 11.15 -10.46 17.84
CA PRO A 138 11.02 -11.35 16.70
C PRO A 138 12.24 -12.24 16.58
N THR A 139 12.00 -13.54 16.40
CA THR A 139 13.07 -14.50 16.09
C THR A 139 13.77 -14.11 14.79
N PRO A 140 15.08 -14.38 14.64
CA PRO A 140 15.79 -14.18 13.39
C PRO A 140 15.03 -14.81 12.21
N SER A 141 14.85 -14.02 11.16
CA SER A 141 14.12 -14.35 9.95
C SER A 141 14.68 -13.51 8.82
N LYS A 142 14.67 -14.02 7.59
CA LYS A 142 14.95 -13.21 6.39
C LYS A 142 13.88 -12.14 6.16
N ASP A 143 12.67 -12.41 6.64
CA ASP A 143 11.50 -11.57 6.52
C ASP A 143 10.96 -11.17 7.90
N ILE A 144 11.34 -9.97 8.32
CA ILE A 144 10.84 -9.32 9.53
C ILE A 144 10.10 -8.06 9.06
N PRO A 145 8.85 -7.79 9.50
CA PRO A 145 8.07 -6.64 9.07
C PRO A 145 8.88 -5.35 9.11
N CYS A 146 8.86 -4.58 8.03
CA CYS A 146 9.46 -3.25 8.00
C CYS A 146 8.53 -2.22 8.68
N THR A 147 7.23 -2.40 8.49
CA THR A 147 6.18 -1.60 9.13
C THR A 147 5.86 -2.12 10.53
N LEU A 148 5.74 -1.19 11.47
CA LEU A 148 5.42 -1.43 12.88
C LEU A 148 3.93 -1.28 13.16
N SER A 149 3.31 -0.21 12.65
CA SER A 149 1.90 0.08 12.92
C SER A 149 1.22 0.86 11.81
N LEU A 150 -0.11 0.72 11.77
CA LEU A 150 -1.04 1.51 10.96
C LEU A 150 -2.05 2.19 11.91
N GLN A 151 -2.06 3.50 11.99
CA GLN A 151 -3.03 4.26 12.79
C GLN A 151 -3.99 5.02 11.86
N PHE A 152 -5.28 4.83 12.10
CA PHE A 152 -6.36 5.46 11.36
C PHE A 152 -6.99 6.57 12.19
N LEU A 153 -7.21 7.74 11.60
CA LEU A 153 -7.82 8.89 12.26
C LEU A 153 -8.82 9.55 11.32
N ILE A 154 -10.03 9.85 11.80
CA ILE A 154 -10.97 10.70 11.03
C ILE A 154 -10.88 12.13 11.56
N ARG A 155 -10.45 13.07 10.74
CA ARG A 155 -10.37 14.49 11.08
C ARG A 155 -10.95 15.29 9.92
N ASP A 156 -11.74 16.32 10.23
CA ASP A 156 -12.37 17.18 9.23
C ASP A 156 -13.11 16.39 8.12
N GLY A 157 -13.77 15.29 8.51
CA GLY A 157 -14.48 14.42 7.57
C GLY A 157 -13.58 13.59 6.63
N GLN A 158 -12.28 13.50 6.91
CA GLN A 158 -11.32 12.73 6.11
C GLN A 158 -10.69 11.61 6.94
N LEU A 159 -10.59 10.40 6.38
CA LEU A 159 -9.84 9.29 6.96
C LEU A 159 -8.36 9.43 6.60
N HIS A 160 -7.51 9.69 7.58
CA HIS A 160 -6.05 9.71 7.46
C HIS A 160 -5.46 8.37 7.89
N LEU A 161 -4.34 7.98 7.28
CA LEU A 161 -3.54 6.83 7.70
C LEU A 161 -2.09 7.27 8.02
N ILE A 162 -1.65 6.98 9.24
CA ILE A 162 -0.28 7.21 9.71
C ILE A 162 0.40 5.85 9.87
N ILE A 163 1.55 5.70 9.25
CA ILE A 163 2.34 4.47 9.19
C ILE A 163 3.65 4.73 9.92
N THR A 164 4.05 3.81 10.78
CA THR A 164 5.38 3.85 11.42
C THR A 164 6.19 2.67 10.94
N MET A 165 7.40 2.91 10.43
CA MET A 165 8.29 1.89 9.88
C MET A 165 9.67 1.97 10.55
N ARG A 166 10.26 0.81 10.88
CA ARG A 166 11.64 0.75 11.40
C ARG A 166 12.70 0.83 10.30
N SER A 167 12.32 0.53 9.06
CA SER A 167 13.23 0.38 7.92
C SER A 167 12.45 0.53 6.63
N SER A 168 12.99 1.24 5.65
CA SER A 168 12.39 1.38 4.33
C SER A 168 13.43 1.47 3.21
N ASP A 169 13.37 0.51 2.28
CA ASP A 169 14.14 0.57 1.04
C ASP A 169 13.47 1.56 0.09
N ALA A 170 14.12 2.68 -0.17
CA ALA A 170 13.56 3.75 -0.99
C ALA A 170 13.41 3.33 -2.46
N TRP A 171 14.29 2.48 -2.98
CA TRP A 171 14.24 2.07 -4.37
C TRP A 171 13.20 0.97 -4.57
N LEU A 172 13.30 -0.12 -3.80
CA LEU A 172 12.44 -1.29 -3.98
C LEU A 172 11.12 -1.21 -3.22
N GLY A 173 11.15 -0.89 -1.92
CA GLY A 173 10.00 -1.06 -1.02
C GLY A 173 8.99 0.09 -1.11
N ILE A 174 9.44 1.31 -0.85
CA ILE A 174 8.57 2.49 -0.69
C ILE A 174 7.54 2.67 -1.81
N PRO A 175 7.85 2.48 -3.11
CA PRO A 175 6.83 2.58 -4.17
C PRO A 175 5.66 1.61 -4.00
N TYR A 176 5.91 0.37 -3.57
CA TYR A 176 4.86 -0.62 -3.31
C TYR A 176 4.18 -0.35 -1.97
N ASP A 177 4.92 0.05 -0.94
CA ASP A 177 4.35 0.40 0.37
C ASP A 177 3.34 1.57 0.26
N ILE A 178 3.71 2.66 -0.44
CA ILE A 178 2.82 3.81 -0.67
C ILE A 178 1.53 3.34 -1.36
N TYR A 179 1.63 2.50 -2.39
CA TYR A 179 0.47 1.96 -3.07
C TYR A 179 -0.38 1.09 -2.14
N ASN A 180 0.20 0.04 -1.54
CA ASN A 180 -0.51 -0.93 -0.72
C ASN A 180 -1.25 -0.26 0.44
N PHE A 181 -0.58 0.65 1.17
CA PHE A 181 -1.21 1.33 2.31
C PHE A 181 -2.24 2.37 1.89
N SER A 182 -2.04 3.07 0.76
CA SER A 182 -3.10 3.92 0.18
C SER A 182 -4.34 3.11 -0.16
N MET A 183 -4.18 1.91 -0.73
CA MET A 183 -5.29 1.04 -1.09
C MET A 183 -6.00 0.48 0.16
N ILE A 184 -5.26 0.12 1.21
CA ILE A 184 -5.83 -0.29 2.51
C ILE A 184 -6.67 0.84 3.12
N GLN A 185 -6.14 2.07 3.17
CA GLN A 185 -6.88 3.25 3.65
C GLN A 185 -8.17 3.46 2.84
N ASN A 186 -8.10 3.29 1.53
CA ASN A 186 -9.24 3.42 0.64
C ASN A 186 -10.30 2.34 0.88
N CYS A 187 -9.88 1.09 1.12
CA CYS A 187 -10.75 -0.01 1.55
C CYS A 187 -11.47 0.29 2.88
N VAL A 188 -10.75 0.82 3.89
CA VAL A 188 -11.33 1.19 5.19
C VAL A 188 -12.35 2.30 5.03
N ALA A 189 -12.03 3.36 4.29
CA ALA A 189 -12.97 4.44 4.00
C ALA A 189 -14.24 3.92 3.30
N GLY A 190 -14.08 3.03 2.32
CA GLY A 190 -15.20 2.40 1.62
C GLY A 190 -16.04 1.46 2.51
N ALA A 191 -15.43 0.80 3.49
CA ALA A 191 -16.14 -0.05 4.44
C ALA A 191 -16.97 0.78 5.41
N LEU A 192 -16.40 1.87 5.94
CA LEU A 192 -17.12 2.84 6.78
C LEU A 192 -18.29 3.49 6.02
N ARG A 193 -18.16 3.69 4.70
CA ARG A 193 -19.25 4.11 3.80
C ARG A 193 -20.43 3.13 3.71
N LYS A 194 -20.21 1.83 3.94
CA LYS A 194 -21.24 0.80 3.74
C LYS A 194 -22.00 0.40 5.02
N ASN A 195 -21.42 0.61 6.20
CA ASN A 195 -21.97 0.13 7.47
C ASN A 195 -23.15 0.97 8.02
N THR A 196 -23.72 1.90 7.26
CA THR A 196 -24.86 2.77 7.66
C THR A 196 -26.26 2.13 7.62
N ARG A 197 -26.37 0.79 7.65
CA ARG A 197 -27.68 0.10 7.78
C ARG A 197 -27.91 -0.57 9.13
N ALA A 198 -26.99 -0.47 10.08
CA ALA A 198 -27.25 -0.90 11.46
C ALA A 198 -28.00 0.21 12.22
N PRO A 199 -29.14 -0.09 12.87
CA PRO A 199 -29.92 0.90 13.60
C PRO A 199 -29.20 1.24 14.90
N HIS A 200 -28.42 2.32 14.93
CA HIS A 200 -27.82 2.85 16.14
C HIS A 200 -28.11 4.35 16.28
N THR A 201 -28.19 4.76 17.55
CA THR A 201 -28.86 5.94 18.08
C THR A 201 -28.39 7.25 17.44
N GLN A 202 -29.37 8.09 17.12
CA GLN A 202 -29.34 9.31 16.32
C GLN A 202 -28.37 10.41 16.79
N GLU A 203 -27.71 10.27 17.94
CA GLU A 203 -27.02 11.37 18.63
C GLU A 203 -25.52 11.52 18.32
N THR A 204 -24.84 10.52 17.75
CA THR A 204 -23.37 10.59 17.51
C THR A 204 -22.96 11.11 16.13
N TRP A 205 -23.90 11.21 15.19
CA TRP A 205 -23.61 11.55 13.79
C TRP A 205 -24.19 12.89 13.32
N GLU A 206 -24.86 13.67 14.19
CA GLU A 206 -25.41 14.99 13.82
C GLU A 206 -24.35 15.99 13.33
N PHE A 207 -23.05 15.72 13.52
CA PHE A 207 -21.94 16.54 13.03
C PHE A 207 -21.28 16.04 11.74
N PHE A 208 -21.55 14.82 11.29
CA PHE A 208 -20.97 14.25 10.07
C PHE A 208 -22.10 13.79 9.15
N GLU A 209 -22.60 14.71 8.33
CA GLU A 209 -23.62 14.41 7.30
C GLU A 209 -23.13 13.35 6.29
N ASP A 210 -21.82 13.17 6.15
CA ASP A 210 -21.19 12.24 5.22
C ASP A 210 -20.14 11.33 5.88
N HIS A 211 -20.05 10.12 5.35
CA HIS A 211 -18.96 9.18 5.61
C HIS A 211 -17.57 9.77 5.28
N PRO A 212 -16.49 9.31 5.92
CA PRO A 212 -15.19 9.92 5.71
C PRO A 212 -14.69 9.80 4.26
N THR A 213 -14.25 10.93 3.72
CA THR A 213 -13.51 11.02 2.46
C THR A 213 -12.05 10.57 2.65
N LEU A 214 -11.26 10.53 1.58
CA LEU A 214 -9.85 10.15 1.67
C LEU A 214 -8.99 11.33 2.16
N GLY A 215 -8.34 11.15 3.31
CA GLY A 215 -7.34 12.07 3.85
C GLY A 215 -5.91 11.71 3.45
N THR A 216 -4.93 12.19 4.21
CA THR A 216 -3.50 11.99 3.92
C THR A 216 -3.00 10.59 4.27
N LEU A 217 -1.99 10.12 3.52
CA LEU A 217 -1.12 9.02 3.91
C LEU A 217 0.20 9.59 4.46
N THR A 218 0.57 9.23 5.68
CA THR A 218 1.83 9.65 6.32
C THR A 218 2.70 8.45 6.64
N LEU A 219 3.97 8.47 6.23
CA LEU A 219 4.97 7.46 6.59
C LEU A 219 6.04 8.10 7.49
N ASN A 220 6.17 7.60 8.72
CA ASN A 220 7.26 7.90 9.63
C ASN A 220 8.32 6.79 9.51
N LEU A 221 9.49 7.12 8.95
CA LEU A 221 10.53 6.18 8.59
C LEU A 221 11.73 6.33 9.53
N GLY A 222 11.92 5.35 10.42
CA GLY A 222 13.04 5.35 11.36
C GLY A 222 14.40 5.27 10.66
N SER A 223 14.53 4.38 9.67
CA SER A 223 15.68 4.27 8.76
C SER A 223 15.16 4.20 7.33
N SER A 224 15.45 5.22 6.53
CA SER A 224 15.23 5.18 5.09
C SER A 224 16.56 5.02 4.39
N HIS A 225 16.65 4.08 3.45
CA HIS A 225 17.92 3.74 2.85
C HIS A 225 17.84 3.44 1.35
N LEU A 226 18.96 3.67 0.68
CA LEU A 226 19.22 3.32 -0.72
C LEU A 226 20.45 2.40 -0.77
N TYR A 227 20.28 1.19 -1.31
CA TYR A 227 21.43 0.32 -1.55
C TYR A 227 22.37 0.93 -2.60
N ILE A 228 23.68 0.88 -2.34
CA ILE A 228 24.69 1.44 -3.25
C ILE A 228 24.61 0.81 -4.65
N LYS A 229 24.26 -0.49 -4.74
CA LYS A 229 24.05 -1.19 -6.01
C LYS A 229 22.96 -0.54 -6.90
N ASP A 230 22.03 0.20 -6.30
CA ASP A 230 20.92 0.85 -6.99
C ASP A 230 21.13 2.37 -7.16
N ALA A 231 22.18 2.95 -6.55
CA ALA A 231 22.47 4.38 -6.61
C ALA A 231 22.66 4.90 -8.06
N GLY A 232 23.34 4.13 -8.92
CA GLY A 232 23.51 4.51 -10.33
C GLY A 232 22.18 4.60 -11.10
N LYS A 233 21.21 3.73 -10.78
CA LYS A 233 19.86 3.78 -11.39
C LYS A 233 19.10 5.02 -10.95
N VAL A 234 19.23 5.37 -9.67
CA VAL A 234 18.63 6.57 -9.09
C VAL A 234 19.23 7.83 -9.72
N THR A 235 20.56 7.92 -9.82
CA THR A 235 21.22 9.06 -10.46
C THR A 235 20.73 9.24 -11.90
N HIS A 236 20.69 8.15 -12.68
CA HIS A 236 20.17 8.19 -14.05
C HIS A 236 18.71 8.68 -14.12
N LEU A 237 17.85 8.23 -13.18
CA LEU A 237 16.46 8.68 -13.09
C LEU A 237 16.37 10.19 -12.80
N LEU A 238 17.24 10.73 -11.95
CA LEU A 238 17.22 12.14 -11.55
C LEU A 238 17.80 13.12 -12.59
N GLU A 239 18.76 12.68 -13.41
CA GLU A 239 19.45 13.54 -14.40
C GLU A 239 18.55 13.94 -15.57
N GLN A 240 17.61 13.07 -15.98
CA GLN A 240 16.76 13.32 -17.13
C GLN A 240 15.51 14.14 -16.71
N ARG A 241 15.67 15.47 -16.68
CA ARG A 241 14.65 16.42 -16.18
C ARG A 241 13.36 16.56 -17.02
N ASN A 242 13.34 16.03 -18.24
CA ASN A 242 12.26 16.27 -19.21
C ASN A 242 11.39 15.04 -19.48
N PHE A 243 11.08 14.22 -18.47
CA PHE A 243 9.92 13.35 -18.60
C PHE A 243 8.72 14.16 -18.11
N PRO A 244 7.76 14.52 -18.99
CA PRO A 244 6.52 15.11 -18.52
C PRO A 244 5.89 14.13 -17.53
N ILE A 245 5.25 14.63 -16.49
CA ILE A 245 4.48 13.81 -15.54
C ILE A 245 3.22 13.30 -16.30
N SER A 246 3.41 12.54 -17.37
CA SER A 246 2.44 12.41 -18.48
C SER A 246 1.73 11.07 -18.52
N THR A 247 1.86 10.28 -17.46
CA THR A 247 1.07 9.05 -17.26
C THR A 247 0.59 9.02 -15.82
N HIS A 248 -0.14 10.05 -15.42
CA HIS A 248 -0.89 10.06 -14.17
C HIS A 248 -1.94 8.94 -14.24
N VAL A 249 -1.66 7.81 -13.59
CA VAL A 249 -2.62 6.74 -13.38
C VAL A 249 -2.97 6.74 -11.89
N PRO A 250 -3.96 7.53 -11.46
CA PRO A 250 -4.37 7.49 -10.06
C PRO A 250 -5.07 6.15 -9.77
N SER A 251 -4.92 5.63 -8.56
CA SER A 251 -5.70 4.48 -8.12
C SER A 251 -7.18 4.86 -7.95
N PRO A 252 -8.13 3.96 -8.25
CA PRO A 252 -9.54 4.25 -8.12
C PRO A 252 -10.00 4.43 -6.67
N GLN A 253 -11.17 5.05 -6.50
CA GLN A 253 -11.90 4.96 -5.24
C GLN A 253 -12.44 3.53 -5.08
N LEU A 254 -12.12 2.87 -3.97
CA LEU A 254 -12.63 1.52 -3.72
C LEU A 254 -14.01 1.57 -3.05
N PRO A 255 -14.91 0.63 -3.39
CA PRO A 255 -16.25 0.57 -2.81
C PRO A 255 -16.26 -0.05 -1.40
N GLY A 256 -15.10 -0.38 -0.81
CA GLY A 256 -14.98 -1.00 0.52
C GLY A 256 -13.99 -2.15 0.53
N LEU A 257 -14.12 -3.07 1.48
CA LEU A 257 -13.34 -4.31 1.49
C LEU A 257 -13.67 -5.14 0.25
N PRO A 258 -12.68 -5.84 -0.31
CA PRO A 258 -12.97 -6.71 -1.43
C PRO A 258 -13.84 -7.90 -0.96
N PRO A 259 -14.78 -8.38 -1.79
CA PRO A 259 -15.73 -9.41 -1.38
C PRO A 259 -15.07 -10.76 -1.09
N GLY A 260 -15.58 -11.47 -0.07
CA GLY A 260 -14.98 -12.73 0.42
C GLY A 260 -14.84 -13.86 -0.61
N TYR A 261 -15.63 -13.87 -1.69
CA TYR A 261 -15.53 -14.86 -2.78
C TYR A 261 -14.35 -14.62 -3.74
N ILE A 262 -13.69 -13.45 -3.70
CA ILE A 262 -12.42 -13.25 -4.41
C ILE A 262 -11.28 -14.01 -3.69
N PHE A 263 -11.50 -14.51 -2.46
CA PHE A 263 -10.40 -14.81 -1.54
C PHE A 263 -10.33 -16.20 -0.88
N ASN A 264 -11.15 -17.17 -1.28
CA ASN A 264 -10.94 -18.58 -0.90
C ASN A 264 -10.73 -19.45 -2.16
N PRO A 265 -9.75 -20.38 -2.18
CA PRO A 265 -8.40 -20.08 -2.65
C PRO A 265 -7.99 -21.01 -3.81
N ILE A 266 -7.13 -20.50 -4.69
CA ILE A 266 -6.51 -21.23 -5.82
C ILE A 266 -7.49 -21.40 -6.98
N ILE A 267 -7.04 -20.99 -8.17
CA ILE A 267 -7.70 -21.33 -9.43
C ILE A 267 -7.70 -22.86 -9.52
N ASP A 268 -8.81 -23.50 -9.12
CA ASP A 268 -9.21 -24.77 -9.70
C ASP A 268 -10.05 -24.44 -10.93
N SER A 269 -9.56 -24.88 -12.09
CA SER A 269 -10.15 -24.73 -13.42
C SER A 269 -11.49 -25.45 -13.62
N ILE A 270 -12.28 -25.63 -12.55
CA ILE A 270 -13.52 -26.42 -12.55
C ILE A 270 -14.74 -25.59 -12.12
N VAL A 271 -14.59 -24.42 -11.49
CA VAL A 271 -15.72 -23.70 -10.84
C VAL A 271 -16.01 -22.30 -11.43
N LEU A 272 -15.40 -21.93 -12.55
CA LEU A 272 -15.82 -20.72 -13.30
C LEU A 272 -17.32 -20.72 -13.71
N PRO A 273 -17.99 -21.87 -13.95
CA PRO A 273 -19.42 -21.84 -14.32
C PRO A 273 -20.41 -21.62 -13.17
N ILE A 274 -20.00 -21.75 -11.89
CA ILE A 274 -20.95 -21.81 -10.76
C ILE A 274 -21.13 -20.45 -10.06
N ILE A 275 -20.17 -19.51 -10.21
CA ILE A 275 -20.18 -18.22 -9.48
C ILE A 275 -20.70 -17.04 -10.32
N SER A 276 -20.98 -17.27 -11.62
CA SER A 276 -21.47 -16.28 -12.58
C SER A 276 -22.64 -15.38 -12.10
N PRO A 277 -23.62 -15.86 -11.30
CA PRO A 277 -24.75 -15.02 -10.87
C PRO A 277 -24.42 -14.02 -9.74
N LEU A 278 -23.36 -14.23 -8.94
CA LEU A 278 -22.98 -13.33 -7.83
C LEU A 278 -22.03 -12.20 -8.26
N ILE A 279 -21.45 -12.33 -9.46
CA ILE A 279 -20.47 -11.42 -10.08
C ILE A 279 -21.13 -10.15 -10.65
N ASN A 280 -22.47 -10.06 -10.69
CA ASN A 280 -23.21 -9.04 -11.44
C ASN A 280 -23.79 -7.89 -10.60
N LYS A 281 -23.32 -7.64 -9.38
CA LYS A 281 -23.71 -6.39 -8.71
C LYS A 281 -22.83 -5.21 -9.20
N PRO A 282 -23.42 -4.07 -9.61
CA PRO A 282 -22.70 -2.90 -10.14
C PRO A 282 -21.54 -2.43 -9.26
N GLU A 283 -21.67 -2.55 -7.94
CA GLU A 283 -20.70 -2.11 -6.93
C GLU A 283 -19.38 -2.92 -6.90
N HIS A 284 -19.22 -3.95 -7.73
CA HIS A 284 -18.00 -4.77 -7.81
C HIS A 284 -17.21 -4.57 -9.11
N MET A 285 -17.57 -3.60 -9.96
CA MET A 285 -16.89 -3.36 -11.24
C MET A 285 -15.41 -2.99 -11.06
N VAL A 286 -15.06 -2.15 -10.07
CA VAL A 286 -13.67 -1.80 -9.75
C VAL A 286 -12.84 -3.03 -9.36
N TRP A 287 -13.43 -3.98 -8.63
CA TRP A 287 -12.75 -5.23 -8.24
C TRP A 287 -12.48 -6.16 -9.42
N LYS A 288 -13.39 -6.20 -10.41
CA LYS A 288 -13.15 -6.93 -11.67
C LYS A 288 -11.99 -6.33 -12.46
N LEU A 289 -11.84 -5.01 -12.42
CA LEU A 289 -10.74 -4.33 -13.10
C LEU A 289 -9.40 -4.63 -12.41
N TYR A 290 -9.37 -4.71 -11.08
CA TYR A 290 -8.19 -5.18 -10.34
C TYR A 290 -7.84 -6.64 -10.65
N GLU A 291 -8.84 -7.52 -10.72
CA GLU A 291 -8.62 -8.90 -11.18
C GLU A 291 -8.06 -8.92 -12.60
N ARG A 292 -8.62 -8.14 -13.52
CA ARG A 292 -8.14 -8.04 -14.91
C ARG A 292 -6.71 -7.51 -14.98
N ALA A 293 -6.31 -6.59 -14.10
CA ALA A 293 -4.95 -6.08 -14.03
C ALA A 293 -3.91 -7.18 -13.69
N LEU A 294 -4.30 -8.21 -12.92
CA LEU A 294 -3.45 -9.38 -12.65
C LEU A 294 -3.16 -10.18 -13.93
N TYR A 295 -4.09 -10.22 -14.87
CA TYR A 295 -4.00 -10.97 -16.13
C TYR A 295 -3.45 -10.15 -17.31
N ALA A 296 -3.07 -8.88 -17.08
CA ALA A 296 -2.49 -8.03 -18.11
C ALA A 296 -1.24 -8.68 -18.75
N LYS A 297 -1.15 -8.64 -20.09
CA LYS A 297 -0.07 -9.24 -20.87
C LYS A 297 1.24 -8.49 -20.73
N ASN A 298 1.16 -7.18 -20.47
CA ASN A 298 2.33 -6.31 -20.32
C ASN A 298 2.04 -5.14 -19.36
N LYS A 299 3.08 -4.34 -19.06
CA LYS A 299 2.99 -3.21 -18.12
C LYS A 299 2.03 -2.11 -18.59
N LYS A 300 2.01 -1.83 -19.90
CA LYS A 300 1.14 -0.82 -20.49
C LYS A 300 -0.33 -1.19 -20.30
N GLU A 301 -0.69 -2.42 -20.66
CA GLU A 301 -2.05 -2.95 -20.46
C GLU A 301 -2.44 -2.92 -18.97
N CYS A 302 -1.52 -3.29 -18.06
CA CYS A 302 -1.79 -3.22 -16.63
C CYS A 302 -2.13 -1.79 -16.18
N LEU A 303 -1.38 -0.80 -16.63
CA LEU A 303 -1.64 0.62 -16.35
C LEU A 303 -2.95 1.12 -17.00
N GLU A 304 -3.26 0.69 -18.22
CA GLU A 304 -4.52 1.02 -18.89
C GLU A 304 -5.73 0.48 -18.10
N VAL A 305 -5.64 -0.77 -17.61
CA VAL A 305 -6.70 -1.37 -16.77
C VAL A 305 -6.85 -0.62 -15.45
N LEU A 306 -5.75 -0.24 -14.82
CA LEU A 306 -5.79 0.56 -13.58
C LEU A 306 -6.38 1.96 -13.80
N HIS A 307 -6.11 2.56 -14.95
CA HIS A 307 -6.72 3.83 -15.35
C HIS A 307 -8.21 3.68 -15.65
N GLU A 308 -8.65 2.58 -16.28
CA GLU A 308 -10.08 2.29 -16.47
C GLU A 308 -10.81 2.14 -15.12
N ALA A 309 -10.16 1.50 -14.14
CA ALA A 309 -10.72 1.34 -12.80
C ALA A 309 -11.06 2.66 -12.13
N GLN A 310 -10.31 3.73 -12.42
CA GLN A 310 -10.57 5.08 -11.91
C GLN A 310 -11.93 5.62 -12.34
N ASN A 311 -12.34 5.32 -13.57
CA ASN A 311 -13.52 5.89 -14.20
C ASN A 311 -14.78 5.03 -14.00
N ALA A 312 -14.66 3.92 -13.26
CA ALA A 312 -15.68 2.91 -13.01
C ALA A 312 -16.35 3.10 -11.63
#